data_AF-A0A7G6E2D5-F1
#
_entry.id   AF-A0A7G6E2D5-F1
#
_cell.length_a   1.000
_cell.length_b   1.000
_cell.length_c   1.000
_cell.angle_alpha   90.00
_cell.angle_beta   90.00
_cell.angle_gamma   90.00
#
_symmetry.space_group_name_H-M   'P 1'
#
loop_
_entity.id
_entity.type
_entity.pdbx_description
1 polymer ?
#
loop_
_entity_poly.entity_id
_entity_poly.type
_entity_poly.pdbx_seq_one_letter_code
_entity_poly.pdbx_strand_id
1 'polypeptide(L)'
;MPQENKKTEKSPIPPTGFVQKLWEMSKNTLTFKAEKQREGFILLGVEDGPSKGKSQAEDNNKTKDKSRKKAGKREDPRVNKKPIRVQRLSSYNNNKGVEEKPEKRVSPENLLVDPQLKINKYYIEEIYSLPKNKDIILREFTISLKPPLKAFAVFMEGLSDKNIINDVVLKPLMILSNLEEKTDLYNLAEYIKDNILPGNQVEITNEYRKIVESVNYGGTAVFIEGSPYCLLVETKGWDRRAVGKPATEQVIRGPHEAFNETLRSNTGLVRKLIRNEKLITEMFPLGERNKTNIAIMYIEDIANPELVREVKRRINSIKTDFVAESGILEQFIEDHPLMPSPQVLSTERPDRVAAFLVEGRVAIFVDGNPNILIVPTTLFSLLHSAEDYYLRMPYGNFVRLLRVVAVFIAIMTPSIYVAIITFHQEMIPTELILAIAASRETVPFPTILEVMMMELAFELIREAGVRVPGVIGNTIGIVGALILGQAAVQAGIVSPILIIVVAVTGLASFAIPNYSLSFAFRGVRFIFTLLAAGFGFFGVSAGLFLLLTTMCSMKSFGVPMLSPIGPRTKAGPDLVLRGPMWSMEERPDSLDTLDRQRQPRVSRGWVKPKKEDQDNEQYR
;
A
#
# COMPACT_ATOMS: atom_id res chain seq x y z
N MET A 1 -76.99 26.45 1.01
CA MET A 1 -76.09 26.41 -0.15
C MET A 1 -74.65 26.26 0.35
N PRO A 2 -73.90 25.26 -0.14
CA PRO A 2 -72.58 24.90 0.37
C PRO A 2 -71.42 25.52 -0.44
N GLN A 3 -70.29 25.65 0.29
CA GLN A 3 -68.87 25.58 -0.09
C GLN A 3 -68.37 26.12 -1.45
N GLU A 4 -67.39 27.02 -1.39
CA GLU A 4 -66.26 26.99 -2.33
C GLU A 4 -64.93 27.55 -1.77
N ASN A 5 -63.95 26.63 -1.70
CA ASN A 5 -62.52 26.75 -2.01
C ASN A 5 -61.64 27.89 -1.43
N LYS A 6 -60.95 27.56 -0.33
CA LYS A 6 -59.60 28.09 -0.04
C LYS A 6 -58.55 27.25 -0.77
N LYS A 7 -57.86 27.84 -1.75
CA LYS A 7 -56.65 27.30 -2.37
C LYS A 7 -55.53 27.23 -1.34
N THR A 8 -55.03 26.03 -1.07
CA THR A 8 -53.78 25.77 -0.36
C THR A 8 -52.61 25.87 -1.34
N GLU A 9 -51.76 26.87 -1.14
CA GLU A 9 -50.43 26.95 -1.75
C GLU A 9 -49.58 25.81 -1.19
N LYS A 10 -49.27 24.82 -2.02
CA LYS A 10 -48.27 23.79 -1.70
C LYS A 10 -46.89 24.44 -1.78
N SER A 11 -46.21 24.53 -0.65
CA SER A 11 -44.77 24.77 -0.60
C SER A 11 -44.02 23.68 -1.38
N PRO A 12 -42.94 24.01 -2.12
CA PRO A 12 -42.18 23.02 -2.84
C PRO A 12 -41.47 22.10 -1.83
N ILE A 13 -41.69 20.79 -1.98
CA ILE A 13 -40.99 19.72 -1.29
C ILE A 13 -39.49 19.92 -1.53
N PRO A 14 -38.62 19.98 -0.49
CA PRO A 14 -37.19 20.13 -0.70
C PRO A 14 -36.65 18.88 -1.43
N PRO A 15 -35.73 19.03 -2.39
CA PRO A 15 -35.14 17.88 -3.05
C PRO A 15 -34.36 17.04 -2.03
N THR A 16 -34.48 15.72 -2.17
CA THR A 16 -33.79 14.70 -1.39
C THR A 16 -32.34 15.06 -1.09
N GLY A 17 -31.88 14.81 0.15
CA GLY A 17 -30.57 15.24 0.68
C GLY A 17 -29.33 14.80 -0.12
N PHE A 18 -29.48 13.92 -1.10
CA PHE A 18 -28.46 13.55 -2.07
C PHE A 18 -28.16 14.67 -3.08
N VAL A 19 -29.19 15.31 -3.63
CA VAL A 19 -29.03 16.42 -4.59
C VAL A 19 -28.45 17.65 -3.88
N GLN A 20 -28.87 17.89 -2.65
CA GLN A 20 -28.35 18.96 -1.82
C GLN A 20 -26.88 18.73 -1.44
N LYS A 21 -26.47 17.48 -1.16
CA LYS A 21 -25.06 17.11 -0.96
C LYS A 21 -24.23 17.21 -2.23
N LEU A 22 -24.76 16.82 -3.40
CA LEU A 22 -24.08 17.01 -4.69
C LEU A 22 -23.88 18.50 -5.02
N TRP A 23 -24.88 19.32 -4.70
CA TRP A 23 -24.79 20.77 -4.83
C TRP A 23 -23.82 21.40 -3.83
N GLU A 24 -23.78 20.91 -2.58
CA GLU A 24 -22.78 21.35 -1.61
C GLU A 24 -21.37 20.88 -1.98
N MET A 25 -21.21 19.68 -2.52
CA MET A 25 -19.92 19.20 -3.06
C MET A 25 -19.48 20.09 -4.21
N SER A 26 -20.31 20.33 -5.23
CA SER A 26 -19.94 21.19 -6.36
C SER A 26 -19.61 22.62 -5.90
N LYS A 27 -20.39 23.16 -4.95
CA LYS A 27 -20.14 24.46 -4.34
C LYS A 27 -18.84 24.49 -3.53
N ASN A 28 -18.53 23.46 -2.75
CA ASN A 28 -17.28 23.38 -1.99
C ASN A 28 -16.06 23.12 -2.89
N THR A 29 -16.23 22.49 -4.05
CA THR A 29 -15.16 22.35 -5.06
C THR A 29 -14.90 23.66 -5.82
N LEU A 30 -15.93 24.47 -6.08
CA LEU A 30 -15.83 25.74 -6.82
C LEU A 30 -15.58 26.97 -5.94
N THR A 31 -15.98 26.93 -4.66
CA THR A 31 -15.69 28.01 -3.69
C THR A 31 -14.72 27.49 -2.65
N PHE A 32 -13.52 28.08 -2.61
CA PHE A 32 -12.57 27.83 -1.52
C PHE A 32 -13.20 28.32 -0.21
N LYS A 33 -13.83 27.41 0.52
CA LYS A 33 -14.03 27.55 1.96
C LYS A 33 -12.79 26.98 2.60
N ALA A 34 -12.07 27.80 3.38
CA ALA A 34 -11.14 27.26 4.36
C ALA A 34 -11.93 26.26 5.21
N GLU A 35 -11.65 24.97 5.01
CA GLU A 35 -12.23 23.94 5.85
C GLU A 35 -11.91 24.33 7.29
N LYS A 36 -12.92 24.40 8.18
CA LYS A 36 -12.67 24.52 9.62
C LYS A 36 -11.60 23.49 9.94
N GLN A 37 -10.42 23.91 10.38
CA GLN A 37 -9.22 23.09 10.61
C GLN A 37 -9.62 21.72 11.18
N ARG A 38 -9.90 20.76 10.31
CA ARG A 38 -9.66 19.36 10.62
C ARG A 38 -8.17 19.30 10.43
N GLU A 39 -7.42 19.09 11.51
CA GLU A 39 -6.01 18.74 11.42
C GLU A 39 -5.95 17.40 10.67
N GLY A 40 -6.04 17.46 9.34
CA GLY A 40 -5.82 16.32 8.48
C GLY A 40 -4.39 15.87 8.74
N PHE A 41 -4.21 14.60 9.00
CA PHE A 41 -2.88 14.04 9.15
C PHE A 41 -2.12 14.26 7.84
N ILE A 42 -0.98 14.94 7.91
CA ILE A 42 -0.10 15.17 6.78
C ILE A 42 1.24 14.58 7.17
N LEU A 43 1.79 13.73 6.31
CA LEU A 43 3.13 13.22 6.52
C LEU A 43 4.12 14.33 6.19
N LEU A 44 4.84 14.82 7.22
CA LEU A 44 5.78 15.93 7.10
C LEU A 44 7.08 15.50 6.39
N GLY A 45 7.01 15.30 5.07
CA GLY A 45 8.17 15.14 4.17
C GLY A 45 8.04 15.95 2.87
N VAL A 46 6.89 16.59 2.66
CA VAL A 46 6.66 17.54 1.59
C VAL A 46 7.05 18.91 2.10
N GLU A 47 8.15 19.49 1.60
CA GLU A 47 8.50 20.88 1.89
C GLU A 47 7.38 21.81 1.38
N ASP A 48 6.46 22.19 2.27
CA ASP A 48 5.68 23.39 2.10
C ASP A 48 6.62 24.58 2.35
N GLY A 49 6.87 25.35 1.28
CA GLY A 49 7.62 26.61 1.37
C GLY A 49 7.04 27.52 2.47
N PRO A 50 7.87 28.31 3.16
CA PRO A 50 7.46 28.94 4.40
C PRO A 50 6.41 30.02 4.16
N SER A 51 5.16 29.74 4.53
CA SER A 51 4.17 30.76 4.84
C SER A 51 4.56 31.41 6.18
N LYS A 52 5.49 32.37 6.11
CA LYS A 52 5.76 33.27 7.22
C LYS A 52 4.49 34.07 7.52
N GLY A 53 3.79 33.67 8.59
CA GLY A 53 2.94 34.58 9.33
C GLY A 53 3.76 35.83 9.69
N LYS A 54 3.28 36.99 9.24
CA LYS A 54 3.74 38.29 9.72
C LYS A 54 2.53 39.10 10.17
N SER A 55 2.80 39.89 11.20
CA SER A 55 1.96 40.87 11.89
C SER A 55 1.26 40.25 13.09
N GLN A 56 1.58 40.60 14.34
CA GLN A 56 1.98 41.90 14.86
C GLN A 56 2.94 41.72 16.06
N ALA A 57 4.02 42.49 16.10
CA ALA A 57 4.61 43.04 17.33
C ALA A 57 5.80 43.95 16.98
N GLU A 58 5.61 45.23 17.32
CA GLU A 58 6.61 46.17 17.84
C GLU A 58 7.66 46.79 16.90
N ASP A 59 7.32 48.04 16.55
CA ASP A 59 8.21 49.13 16.18
C ASP A 59 9.15 49.56 17.32
N ASN A 60 10.26 50.18 16.90
CA ASN A 60 11.13 51.11 17.62
C ASN A 60 12.18 50.54 18.58
N ASN A 61 13.38 50.29 18.04
CA ASN A 61 14.55 51.16 18.26
C ASN A 61 15.83 50.49 17.76
N LYS A 62 16.47 51.03 16.72
CA LYS A 62 17.95 51.07 16.67
C LYS A 62 18.45 52.38 16.06
N THR A 63 19.19 53.07 16.90
CA THR A 63 20.13 54.14 16.66
C THR A 63 21.16 53.74 15.58
N LYS A 64 21.47 54.72 14.72
CA LYS A 64 22.77 55.10 14.10
C LYS A 64 23.92 54.07 14.23
N ASP A 65 24.74 53.80 13.23
CA ASP A 65 25.42 54.82 12.44
C ASP A 65 26.11 54.26 11.18
N LYS A 66 26.08 55.08 10.14
CA LYS A 66 27.08 55.39 9.09
C LYS A 66 28.27 54.44 8.91
N SER A 67 28.44 53.86 7.72
CA SER A 67 29.21 54.41 6.57
C SER A 67 30.29 53.38 6.19
N ARG A 68 30.70 53.15 4.94
CA ARG A 68 31.13 54.06 3.88
C ARG A 68 31.08 53.33 2.54
N LYS A 69 30.68 54.04 1.49
CA LYS A 69 30.81 53.68 0.07
C LYS A 69 32.24 53.92 -0.44
N LYS A 70 32.71 53.09 -1.39
CA LYS A 70 33.42 53.43 -2.65
C LYS A 70 33.66 52.10 -3.41
N ALA A 71 32.98 51.81 -4.51
CA ALA A 71 33.09 52.34 -5.89
C ALA A 71 34.16 51.61 -6.73
N GLY A 72 33.73 50.96 -7.82
CA GLY A 72 34.54 50.85 -9.05
C GLY A 72 34.65 49.48 -9.75
N LYS A 73 33.88 49.35 -10.84
CA LYS A 73 34.13 48.61 -12.10
C LYS A 73 34.00 47.07 -12.20
N ARG A 74 32.95 46.73 -12.97
CA ARG A 74 32.66 45.60 -13.87
C ARG A 74 33.84 44.75 -14.35
N GLU A 75 33.66 43.43 -14.28
CA GLU A 75 33.72 42.48 -15.40
C GLU A 75 33.11 41.13 -14.96
N ASP A 76 32.15 40.60 -15.73
CA ASP A 76 31.62 39.24 -15.58
C ASP A 76 32.65 38.23 -16.12
N PRO A 77 32.81 37.06 -15.46
CA PRO A 77 32.33 35.87 -16.15
C PRO A 77 31.57 34.91 -15.22
N ARG A 78 30.57 34.26 -15.84
CA ARG A 78 29.70 33.21 -15.27
C ARG A 78 30.50 32.17 -14.47
N VAL A 79 30.33 32.15 -13.14
CA VAL A 79 30.77 31.05 -12.27
C VAL A 79 29.54 30.37 -11.67
N ASN A 80 29.39 29.10 -12.02
CA ASN A 80 28.37 28.18 -11.54
C ASN A 80 28.63 27.89 -10.04
N LYS A 81 28.00 28.65 -9.13
CA LYS A 81 28.12 28.40 -7.68
C LYS A 81 27.14 27.30 -7.27
N LYS A 82 27.69 26.14 -6.88
CA LYS A 82 26.97 25.10 -6.12
C LYS A 82 26.42 25.70 -4.81
N PRO A 83 25.22 25.33 -4.34
CA PRO A 83 24.69 25.86 -3.10
C PRO A 83 25.53 25.41 -1.90
N ILE A 84 25.83 26.39 -1.05
CA ILE A 84 26.60 26.24 0.19
C ILE A 84 25.77 25.45 1.20
N ARG A 85 26.36 24.37 1.75
CA ARG A 85 25.80 23.58 2.84
C ARG A 85 25.69 24.45 4.08
N VAL A 86 24.46 24.76 4.51
CA VAL A 86 24.22 25.45 5.79
C VAL A 86 24.58 24.48 6.91
N GLN A 87 25.70 24.74 7.56
CA GLN A 87 26.14 24.02 8.76
C GLN A 87 25.24 24.49 9.92
N ARG A 88 24.43 23.58 10.49
CA ARG A 88 23.66 23.89 11.70
C ARG A 88 24.65 24.27 12.80
N LEU A 89 24.48 25.47 13.37
CA LEU A 89 25.18 25.89 14.58
C LEU A 89 24.84 24.90 15.70
N SER A 90 25.88 24.21 16.18
CA SER A 90 25.92 23.64 17.52
C SER A 90 26.07 24.80 18.49
N SER A 91 24.99 25.12 19.22
CA SER A 91 25.07 25.99 20.40
C SER A 91 24.92 25.13 21.65
N TYR A 92 26.08 24.88 22.23
CA TYR A 92 26.37 24.63 23.64
C TYR A 92 25.26 25.13 24.60
N ASN A 93 24.68 24.23 25.38
CA ASN A 93 24.13 24.58 26.69
C ASN A 93 24.25 23.38 27.63
N ASN A 94 25.13 23.54 28.62
CA ASN A 94 25.41 22.56 29.67
C ASN A 94 24.43 22.73 30.84
N ASN A 95 24.08 21.59 31.44
CA ASN A 95 23.56 21.38 32.79
C ASN A 95 22.12 21.83 33.13
N LYS A 96 21.22 20.85 33.22
CA LYS A 96 20.56 20.44 34.48
C LYS A 96 19.97 19.03 34.31
N GLY A 97 20.23 18.18 35.31
CA GLY A 97 20.04 16.74 35.27
C GLY A 97 18.63 16.28 34.89
N VAL A 98 18.59 15.40 33.90
CA VAL A 98 17.48 14.47 33.64
C VAL A 98 18.16 13.11 33.54
N GLU A 99 17.70 12.16 34.35
CA GLU A 99 18.17 10.79 34.38
C GLU A 99 18.17 10.19 32.97
N GLU A 100 19.36 9.85 32.46
CA GLU A 100 19.51 9.14 31.20
C GLU A 100 18.98 7.71 31.35
N LYS A 101 17.89 7.39 30.64
CA LYS A 101 17.55 6.00 30.32
C LYS A 101 18.60 5.45 29.34
N PRO A 102 19.09 4.21 29.51
CA PRO A 102 20.10 3.67 28.61
C PRO A 102 19.47 3.29 27.25
N GLU A 103 19.73 4.07 26.21
CA GLU A 103 19.28 3.80 24.82
C GLU A 103 20.40 3.17 23.96
N LYS A 104 20.66 1.88 24.14
CA LYS A 104 21.28 1.06 23.08
C LYS A 104 20.40 -0.15 22.82
N ARG A 105 19.66 -0.12 21.71
CA ARG A 105 18.87 -1.27 21.21
C ARG A 105 19.81 -2.47 21.00
N VAL A 106 19.42 -3.61 21.55
CA VAL A 106 20.17 -4.87 21.44
C VAL A 106 20.15 -5.35 19.99
N SER A 107 21.32 -5.50 19.37
CA SER A 107 21.46 -5.99 17.99
C SER A 107 21.94 -7.45 18.00
N PRO A 108 21.32 -8.36 17.22
CA PRO A 108 21.62 -9.80 17.31
C PRO A 108 22.99 -10.20 16.74
N GLU A 109 23.67 -9.34 15.99
CA GLU A 109 24.88 -9.67 15.21
C GLU A 109 26.09 -10.12 16.06
N ASN A 110 26.19 -9.70 17.32
CA ASN A 110 27.33 -10.01 18.20
C ASN A 110 26.90 -10.53 19.59
N LEU A 111 25.63 -10.93 19.75
CA LEU A 111 25.15 -11.42 21.04
C LEU A 111 25.35 -12.92 21.17
N LEU A 112 25.83 -13.33 22.34
CA LEU A 112 25.93 -14.73 22.74
C LEU A 112 24.85 -15.08 23.76
N VAL A 113 24.47 -16.35 23.80
CA VAL A 113 23.51 -16.89 24.78
C VAL A 113 24.14 -16.87 26.17
N ASP A 114 23.42 -16.27 27.12
CA ASP A 114 23.85 -16.19 28.52
C ASP A 114 23.34 -17.42 29.30
N PRO A 115 24.08 -17.96 30.29
CA PRO A 115 23.57 -19.02 31.15
C PRO A 115 22.30 -18.65 31.94
N GLN A 116 22.07 -17.37 32.22
CA GLN A 116 20.89 -16.90 32.95
C GLN A 116 19.69 -16.73 32.03
N LEU A 117 18.63 -17.48 32.32
CA LEU A 117 17.43 -17.52 31.47
C LEU A 117 16.73 -16.14 31.38
N LYS A 118 16.77 -15.36 32.46
CA LYS A 118 16.17 -14.03 32.53
C LYS A 118 16.79 -13.03 31.54
N ILE A 119 18.10 -13.10 31.36
CA ILE A 119 18.83 -12.22 30.43
C ILE A 119 18.43 -12.56 29.00
N ASN A 120 18.43 -13.85 28.66
CA ASN A 120 18.04 -14.29 27.32
C ASN A 120 16.61 -13.92 26.96
N LYS A 121 15.70 -14.02 27.93
CA LYS A 121 14.30 -13.61 27.77
C LYS A 121 14.20 -12.12 27.45
N TYR A 122 14.90 -11.28 28.19
CA TYR A 122 14.96 -9.83 27.94
C TYR A 122 15.49 -9.52 26.52
N TYR A 123 16.55 -10.21 26.08
CA TYR A 123 17.07 -10.02 24.72
C TYR A 123 16.06 -10.39 23.64
N ILE A 124 15.34 -11.50 23.79
CA ILE A 124 14.29 -11.89 22.82
C ILE A 124 13.13 -10.89 22.83
N GLU A 125 12.72 -10.40 24.01
CA GLU A 125 11.67 -9.38 24.14
C GLU A 125 12.05 -8.07 23.43
N GLU A 126 13.30 -7.62 23.55
CA GLU A 126 13.81 -6.43 22.87
C GLU A 126 14.01 -6.62 21.36
N ILE A 127 14.52 -7.79 20.93
CA ILE A 127 14.77 -8.09 19.51
C ILE A 127 13.46 -8.05 18.71
N TYR A 128 12.42 -8.69 19.23
CA TYR A 128 11.10 -8.81 18.60
C TYR A 128 10.09 -7.73 19.05
N SER A 129 10.52 -6.72 19.83
CA SER A 129 9.70 -5.61 20.31
C SER A 129 8.41 -6.07 21.03
N LEU A 130 8.50 -7.10 21.89
CA LEU A 130 7.39 -7.59 22.71
C LEU A 130 7.03 -6.58 23.81
N PRO A 131 5.75 -6.44 24.21
CA PRO A 131 4.58 -7.24 23.85
C PRO A 131 3.80 -6.71 22.63
N LYS A 132 4.37 -5.75 21.87
CA LYS A 132 3.68 -5.16 20.70
C LYS A 132 3.49 -6.21 19.61
N ASN A 133 4.54 -6.95 19.29
CA ASN A 133 4.47 -7.99 18.27
C ASN A 133 3.72 -9.23 18.79
N LYS A 134 2.59 -9.57 18.19
CA LYS A 134 1.66 -10.62 18.64
C LYS A 134 1.79 -11.95 17.91
N ASP A 135 2.73 -12.08 16.98
CA ASP A 135 3.00 -13.33 16.26
C ASP A 135 4.12 -14.16 16.87
N ILE A 136 4.97 -13.58 17.72
CA ILE A 136 5.96 -14.31 18.52
C ILE A 136 5.32 -14.79 19.82
N ILE A 137 5.51 -16.09 20.11
CA ILE A 137 5.06 -16.70 21.35
C ILE A 137 6.28 -17.07 22.19
N LEU A 138 6.30 -16.57 23.43
CA LEU A 138 7.19 -17.01 24.48
C LEU A 138 6.44 -17.96 25.40
N ARG A 139 6.91 -19.20 25.49
CA ARG A 139 6.33 -20.21 26.37
C ARG A 139 7.35 -20.66 27.41
N GLU A 140 7.12 -20.29 28.66
CA GLU A 140 7.90 -20.78 29.80
C GLU A 140 7.40 -22.16 30.24
N PHE A 141 8.34 -23.04 30.60
CA PHE A 141 8.05 -24.36 31.15
C PHE A 141 9.21 -24.87 32.01
N THR A 142 8.98 -25.96 32.72
CA THR A 142 9.99 -26.63 33.54
C THR A 142 10.29 -27.99 32.92
N ILE A 143 11.58 -28.28 32.77
CA ILE A 143 12.09 -29.59 32.34
C ILE A 143 12.13 -30.50 33.57
N SER A 144 11.52 -31.67 33.48
CA SER A 144 11.38 -32.65 34.58
C SER A 144 12.64 -33.47 34.86
N LEU A 145 13.80 -32.80 34.89
CA LEU A 145 15.06 -33.36 35.37
C LEU A 145 15.15 -33.29 36.90
N LYS A 146 16.11 -34.01 37.50
CA LYS A 146 16.44 -33.91 38.94
C LYS A 146 17.83 -33.25 39.09
N PRO A 147 17.94 -31.98 39.52
CA PRO A 147 16.89 -31.05 39.92
C PRO A 147 16.12 -30.47 38.71
N PRO A 148 14.88 -29.98 38.91
CA PRO A 148 14.06 -29.42 37.84
C PRO A 148 14.68 -28.13 37.30
N LEU A 149 14.74 -28.00 35.97
CA LEU A 149 15.33 -26.85 35.30
C LEU A 149 14.26 -26.00 34.62
N LYS A 150 14.40 -24.68 34.71
CA LYS A 150 13.53 -23.75 33.99
C LYS A 150 13.98 -23.61 32.55
N ALA A 151 13.02 -23.50 31.64
CA ALA A 151 13.27 -23.28 30.23
C ALA A 151 12.19 -22.39 29.62
N PHE A 152 12.47 -21.80 28.46
CA PHE A 152 11.44 -21.21 27.63
C PHE A 152 11.67 -21.53 26.15
N ALA A 153 10.57 -21.66 25.42
CA ALA A 153 10.55 -21.81 23.98
C ALA A 153 10.09 -20.50 23.32
N VAL A 154 10.74 -20.16 22.22
CA VAL A 154 10.40 -19.05 21.33
C VAL A 154 10.06 -19.62 19.97
N PHE A 155 8.88 -19.29 19.47
CA PHE A 155 8.46 -19.68 18.12
C PHE A 155 7.49 -18.66 17.55
N MET A 156 7.38 -18.64 16.23
CA MET A 156 6.48 -17.75 15.52
C MET A 156 5.20 -18.48 15.15
N GLU A 157 4.06 -17.95 15.61
CA GLU A 157 2.73 -18.44 15.26
C GLU A 157 2.43 -18.16 13.78
N GLY A 158 1.90 -19.16 13.06
CA GLY A 158 1.61 -19.08 11.62
C GLY A 158 2.73 -19.59 10.72
N LEU A 159 3.98 -19.67 11.21
CA LEU A 159 5.08 -20.35 10.52
C LEU A 159 5.42 -21.73 11.12
N SER A 160 5.21 -21.88 12.43
CA SER A 160 5.57 -23.09 13.17
C SER A 160 4.33 -23.96 13.44
N ASP A 161 4.46 -25.28 13.31
CA ASP A 161 3.37 -26.23 13.59
C ASP A 161 3.23 -26.44 15.10
N LYS A 162 2.08 -26.05 15.65
CA LYS A 162 1.80 -26.20 17.09
C LYS A 162 1.83 -27.66 17.55
N ASN A 163 1.41 -28.60 16.70
CA ASN A 163 1.41 -30.02 17.05
C ASN A 163 2.83 -30.55 17.12
N ILE A 164 3.68 -30.20 16.14
CA ILE A 164 5.10 -30.58 16.16
C ILE A 164 5.79 -29.98 17.39
N ILE A 165 5.54 -28.71 17.72
CA ILE A 165 6.12 -28.10 18.94
C ILE A 165 5.67 -28.86 20.19
N ASN A 166 4.38 -29.18 20.31
CA ASN A 166 3.86 -29.89 21.47
C ASN A 166 4.45 -31.29 21.59
N ASP A 167 4.51 -32.06 20.50
CA ASP A 167 4.89 -33.47 20.50
C ASP A 167 6.41 -33.70 20.49
N VAL A 168 7.17 -32.84 19.80
CA VAL A 168 8.63 -32.98 19.59
C VAL A 168 9.44 -32.14 20.57
N VAL A 169 8.91 -31.02 21.06
CA VAL A 169 9.64 -30.12 21.97
C VAL A 169 9.09 -30.19 23.39
N LEU A 170 7.82 -29.82 23.59
CA LEU A 170 7.30 -29.60 24.94
C LEU A 170 7.05 -30.90 25.71
N LYS A 171 6.39 -31.88 25.09
CA LYS A 171 6.06 -33.16 25.75
C LYS A 171 7.31 -33.95 26.15
N PRO A 172 8.35 -34.10 25.30
CA PRO A 172 9.58 -34.79 25.70
C PRO A 172 10.30 -34.09 26.86
N LEU A 173 10.41 -32.76 26.80
CA LEU A 173 11.10 -31.99 27.84
C LEU A 173 10.33 -31.91 29.16
N MET A 174 8.99 -31.84 29.14
CA MET A 174 8.19 -31.67 30.35
C MET A 174 7.78 -32.99 31.01
N ILE A 175 7.56 -34.07 30.26
CA ILE A 175 6.96 -35.30 30.80
C ILE A 175 7.94 -36.49 30.72
N LEU A 176 8.70 -36.59 29.63
CA LEU A 176 9.51 -37.78 29.33
C LEU A 176 10.96 -37.67 29.79
N SER A 177 11.37 -36.53 30.35
CA SER A 177 12.75 -36.22 30.77
C SER A 177 13.15 -36.77 32.14
N ASN A 178 12.50 -37.84 32.61
CA ASN A 178 12.58 -38.36 33.98
C ASN A 178 13.91 -39.10 34.28
N LEU A 179 15.02 -38.39 34.16
CA LEU A 179 16.38 -38.93 34.15
C LEU A 179 17.11 -38.59 35.45
N GLU A 180 17.83 -39.57 35.99
CA GLU A 180 18.48 -39.51 37.31
C GLU A 180 19.96 -39.08 37.25
N GLU A 181 20.51 -38.85 36.06
CA GLU A 181 21.95 -38.58 35.88
C GLU A 181 22.32 -37.11 36.13
N LYS A 182 23.31 -36.91 37.02
CA LYS A 182 24.04 -35.65 37.20
C LYS A 182 24.91 -35.38 35.98
N THR A 183 24.32 -34.84 34.92
CA THR A 183 25.08 -34.37 33.76
C THR A 183 25.63 -32.98 34.04
N ASP A 184 26.88 -32.70 33.65
CA ASP A 184 27.47 -31.36 33.73
C ASP A 184 26.66 -30.36 32.90
N LEU A 185 26.42 -29.17 33.46
CA LEU A 185 25.60 -28.10 32.86
C LEU A 185 26.06 -27.69 31.44
N TYR A 186 27.35 -27.85 31.12
CA TYR A 186 27.91 -27.55 29.80
C TYR A 186 27.52 -28.57 28.72
N ASN A 187 27.31 -29.84 29.08
CA ASN A 187 26.90 -30.90 28.14
C ASN A 187 25.38 -31.12 28.13
N LEU A 188 24.62 -30.33 28.90
CA LEU A 188 23.17 -30.47 29.02
C LEU A 188 22.46 -30.30 27.68
N ALA A 189 22.90 -29.35 26.85
CA ALA A 189 22.31 -29.12 25.52
C ALA A 189 22.52 -30.31 24.58
N GLU A 190 23.74 -30.87 24.54
CA GLU A 190 24.05 -32.07 23.76
C GLU A 190 23.26 -33.29 24.25
N TYR A 191 23.19 -33.47 25.57
CA TYR A 191 22.42 -34.54 26.15
C TYR A 191 20.94 -34.48 25.79
N ILE A 192 20.32 -33.29 25.89
CA ILE A 192 18.91 -33.09 25.53
C ILE A 192 18.66 -33.34 24.05
N LYS A 193 19.57 -32.87 23.19
CA LYS A 193 19.51 -33.12 21.75
C LYS A 193 19.54 -34.61 21.43
N ASP A 194 20.49 -35.35 21.99
CA ASP A 194 20.75 -36.74 21.58
C ASP A 194 19.83 -37.76 22.27
N ASN A 195 19.32 -37.46 23.46
CA ASN A 195 18.58 -38.43 24.29
C ASN A 195 17.11 -38.09 24.52
N ILE A 196 16.71 -36.81 24.46
CA ILE A 196 15.35 -36.38 24.85
C ILE A 196 14.53 -35.92 23.66
N LEU A 197 15.11 -35.13 22.74
CA LEU A 197 14.37 -34.56 21.62
C LEU A 197 14.28 -35.57 20.46
N PRO A 198 13.09 -36.06 20.10
CA PRO A 198 12.92 -37.01 18.98
C PRO A 198 12.98 -36.32 17.60
N GLY A 199 13.32 -35.04 17.54
CA GLY A 199 13.28 -34.24 16.31
C GLY A 199 14.40 -34.60 15.33
N ASN A 200 14.08 -34.65 14.04
CA ASN A 200 15.04 -35.02 12.99
C ASN A 200 16.21 -34.04 12.85
N GLN A 201 15.94 -32.74 13.07
CA GLN A 201 16.93 -31.67 12.93
C GLN A 201 16.91 -30.81 14.20
N VAL A 202 17.94 -31.00 15.02
CA VAL A 202 18.19 -30.20 16.22
C VAL A 202 19.62 -29.68 16.16
N GLU A 203 19.76 -28.35 16.12
CA GLU A 203 21.03 -27.65 16.11
C GLU A 203 21.29 -26.99 17.47
N ILE A 204 22.54 -27.02 17.93
CA ILE A 204 22.97 -26.35 19.15
C ILE A 204 23.75 -25.10 18.72
N THR A 205 23.35 -23.93 19.22
CA THR A 205 24.04 -22.68 18.92
C THR A 205 24.12 -21.79 20.15
N ASN A 206 25.16 -20.98 20.22
CA ASN A 206 25.31 -19.90 21.19
C ASN A 206 25.16 -18.51 20.55
N GLU A 207 24.98 -18.42 19.22
CA GLU A 207 24.90 -17.15 18.49
C GLU A 207 23.44 -16.70 18.29
N TYR A 208 23.09 -15.51 18.78
CA TYR A 208 21.75 -14.95 18.63
C TYR A 208 21.33 -14.74 17.18
N ARG A 209 22.27 -14.39 16.29
CA ARG A 209 22.01 -14.26 14.86
C ARG A 209 21.38 -15.52 14.27
N LYS A 210 21.98 -16.69 14.51
CA LYS A 210 21.45 -17.98 14.04
C LYS A 210 20.10 -18.31 14.67
N ILE A 211 19.93 -17.96 15.95
CA ILE A 211 18.64 -18.16 16.66
C ILE A 211 17.53 -17.36 15.97
N VAL A 212 17.76 -16.07 15.75
CA VAL A 212 16.78 -15.18 15.10
C VAL A 212 16.50 -15.62 13.66
N GLU A 213 17.53 -15.98 12.90
CA GLU A 213 17.37 -16.51 11.53
C GLU A 213 16.52 -17.79 11.52
N SER A 214 16.72 -18.70 12.47
CA SER A 214 15.95 -19.95 12.59
C SER A 214 14.50 -19.71 13.00
N VAL A 215 14.26 -18.87 14.01
CA VAL A 215 12.90 -18.52 14.47
C VAL A 215 12.12 -17.78 13.37
N ASN A 216 12.76 -16.83 12.68
CA ASN A 216 12.16 -16.14 11.53
C ASN A 216 11.88 -17.06 10.34
N TYR A 217 12.49 -18.26 10.32
CA TYR A 217 12.24 -19.29 9.33
C TYR A 217 11.25 -20.37 9.80
N GLY A 218 10.64 -20.22 10.98
CA GLY A 218 9.63 -21.13 11.55
C GLY A 218 10.19 -22.24 12.45
N GLY A 219 11.45 -22.14 12.86
CA GLY A 219 12.04 -22.98 13.90
C GLY A 219 11.57 -22.58 15.30
N THR A 220 11.75 -23.51 16.25
CA THR A 220 11.54 -23.24 17.68
C THR A 220 12.88 -23.19 18.38
N ALA A 221 13.16 -22.08 19.06
CA ALA A 221 14.34 -21.92 19.88
C ALA A 221 14.01 -22.23 21.34
N VAL A 222 14.78 -23.10 21.99
CA VAL A 222 14.61 -23.48 23.40
C VAL A 222 15.83 -23.03 24.19
N PHE A 223 15.58 -22.23 25.23
CA PHE A 223 16.59 -21.77 26.17
C PHE A 223 16.40 -22.49 27.50
N ILE A 224 17.51 -22.84 28.15
CA ILE A 224 17.52 -23.66 29.35
C ILE A 224 18.38 -22.97 30.40
N GLU A 225 17.88 -22.88 31.63
CA GLU A 225 18.59 -22.26 32.75
C GLU A 225 19.91 -22.98 33.01
N GLY A 226 21.00 -22.22 33.11
CA GLY A 226 22.35 -22.71 33.38
C GLY A 226 23.12 -23.20 32.14
N SER A 227 22.50 -23.20 30.95
CA SER A 227 23.15 -23.57 29.68
C SER A 227 23.54 -22.32 28.88
N PRO A 228 24.81 -22.15 28.46
CA PRO A 228 25.22 -21.09 27.54
C PRO A 228 24.84 -21.37 26.07
N TYR A 229 24.03 -22.40 25.82
CA TYR A 229 23.60 -22.81 24.49
C TYR A 229 22.08 -22.84 24.38
N CYS A 230 21.59 -22.52 23.18
CA CYS A 230 20.21 -22.64 22.76
C CYS A 230 20.04 -23.86 21.83
N LEU A 231 18.92 -24.57 21.98
CA LEU A 231 18.52 -25.66 21.09
C LEU A 231 17.55 -25.12 20.04
N LEU A 232 17.92 -25.26 18.77
CA LEU A 232 17.08 -24.94 17.63
C LEU A 232 16.45 -26.22 17.10
N VAL A 233 15.13 -26.33 17.22
CA VAL A 233 14.37 -27.48 16.73
C VAL A 233 13.60 -27.07 15.48
N GLU A 234 13.72 -27.87 14.42
CA GLU A 234 12.92 -27.66 13.22
C GLU A 234 11.45 -28.01 13.48
N THR A 235 10.61 -26.98 13.55
CA THR A 235 9.17 -27.11 13.82
C THR A 235 8.33 -26.44 12.74
N LYS A 236 8.90 -26.28 11.54
CA LYS A 236 8.26 -25.57 10.45
C LYS A 236 6.97 -26.29 10.05
N GLY A 237 5.89 -25.55 10.00
CA GLY A 237 4.62 -26.01 9.46
C GLY A 237 3.90 -24.82 8.91
N TRP A 238 4.10 -24.59 7.61
CA TRP A 238 3.25 -23.65 6.89
C TRP A 238 1.82 -24.17 6.94
N ASP A 239 0.89 -23.29 7.30
CA ASP A 239 -0.51 -23.63 7.53
C ASP A 239 -1.08 -24.46 6.36
N ARG A 240 -1.73 -25.58 6.67
CA ARG A 240 -2.12 -26.61 5.69
C ARG A 240 -3.38 -26.27 4.89
N ARG A 241 -4.08 -25.17 5.21
CA ARG A 241 -5.16 -24.71 4.31
C ARG A 241 -4.51 -24.35 2.97
N ALA A 242 -5.03 -24.96 1.90
CA ALA A 242 -4.52 -24.75 0.55
C ALA A 242 -4.60 -23.26 0.21
N VAL A 243 -3.47 -22.58 0.30
CA VAL A 243 -3.25 -21.23 -0.21
C VAL A 243 -3.61 -21.29 -1.70
N GLY A 244 -4.69 -20.60 -2.06
CA GLY A 244 -5.26 -20.65 -3.39
C GLY A 244 -4.47 -19.81 -4.39
N LYS A 245 -4.93 -19.81 -5.64
CA LYS A 245 -4.47 -18.86 -6.65
C LYS A 245 -5.23 -17.54 -6.53
N PRO A 246 -4.58 -16.40 -6.83
CA PRO A 246 -5.26 -15.11 -6.90
C PRO A 246 -6.40 -15.16 -7.92
N ALA A 247 -7.61 -14.75 -7.52
CA ALA A 247 -8.78 -14.72 -8.38
C ALA A 247 -8.87 -13.41 -9.18
N THR A 248 -8.50 -12.29 -8.55
CA THR A 248 -8.64 -10.93 -9.09
C THR A 248 -7.33 -10.36 -9.65
N GLU A 249 -6.17 -10.77 -9.12
CA GLU A 249 -4.83 -10.31 -9.50
C GLU A 249 -3.99 -11.45 -10.12
N GLN A 250 -4.49 -12.02 -11.22
CA GLN A 250 -3.77 -13.05 -11.96
C GLN A 250 -2.55 -12.47 -12.68
N VAL A 251 -1.43 -13.19 -12.61
CA VAL A 251 -0.16 -12.84 -13.28
C VAL A 251 0.35 -14.05 -14.07
N ILE A 252 1.07 -13.80 -15.16
CA ILE A 252 1.73 -14.85 -15.94
C ILE A 252 3.07 -15.21 -15.29
N ARG A 253 3.79 -14.20 -14.80
CA ARG A 253 5.09 -14.38 -14.12
C ARG A 253 5.01 -13.86 -12.69
N GLY A 254 5.40 -14.70 -11.74
CA GLY A 254 5.48 -14.37 -10.32
C GLY A 254 4.89 -15.47 -9.44
N PRO A 255 4.84 -15.26 -8.12
CA PRO A 255 4.12 -16.14 -7.20
C PRO A 255 2.63 -16.27 -7.58
N HIS A 256 2.03 -17.43 -7.31
CA HIS A 256 0.59 -17.66 -7.45
C HIS A 256 -0.09 -17.91 -6.10
N GLU A 257 0.56 -17.57 -4.99
CA GLU A 257 -0.04 -17.65 -3.66
C GLU A 257 -0.98 -16.46 -3.45
N ALA A 258 -2.18 -16.70 -2.95
CA ALA A 258 -3.14 -15.68 -2.53
C ALA A 258 -3.55 -15.87 -1.06
N PHE A 259 -3.91 -14.77 -0.40
CA PHE A 259 -4.43 -14.81 0.95
C PHE A 259 -5.77 -15.58 1.04
N ASN A 260 -6.06 -16.06 2.24
CA ASN A 260 -7.30 -16.76 2.56
C ASN A 260 -8.06 -16.03 3.68
N GLU A 261 -9.13 -16.59 4.19
CA GLU A 261 -9.97 -15.93 5.20
C GLU A 261 -9.39 -16.00 6.63
N THR A 262 -8.23 -16.66 6.84
CA THR A 262 -7.67 -16.86 8.18
C THR A 262 -6.56 -15.84 8.47
N LEU A 263 -6.80 -14.96 9.45
CA LEU A 263 -5.86 -13.91 9.82
C LEU A 263 -4.43 -14.42 10.08
N ARG A 264 -4.27 -15.49 10.87
CA ARG A 264 -2.95 -16.04 11.22
C ARG A 264 -2.23 -16.67 10.04
N SER A 265 -2.97 -17.31 9.14
CA SER A 265 -2.43 -17.87 7.89
C SER A 265 -1.86 -16.73 7.03
N ASN A 266 -2.62 -15.64 6.89
CA ASN A 266 -2.22 -14.47 6.12
C ASN A 266 -0.99 -13.77 6.69
N THR A 267 -0.92 -13.57 8.02
CA THR A 267 0.30 -13.01 8.64
C THR A 267 1.50 -13.92 8.44
N GLY A 268 1.29 -15.25 8.49
CA GLY A 268 2.32 -16.25 8.21
C GLY A 268 2.84 -16.19 6.77
N LEU A 269 1.98 -15.97 5.77
CA LEU A 269 2.37 -15.81 4.37
C LEU A 269 3.29 -14.61 4.17
N VAL A 270 3.01 -13.48 4.82
CA VAL A 270 3.91 -12.31 4.78
C VAL A 270 5.22 -12.58 5.49
N ARG A 271 5.21 -13.25 6.66
CA ARG A 271 6.42 -13.65 7.40
C ARG A 271 7.30 -14.63 6.63
N LYS A 272 6.71 -15.53 5.82
CA LYS A 272 7.44 -16.45 4.94
C LYS A 272 8.29 -15.69 3.91
N LEU A 273 7.78 -14.56 3.43
CA LEU A 273 8.45 -13.69 2.44
C LEU A 273 9.42 -12.69 3.11
N ILE A 274 9.04 -12.10 4.23
CA ILE A 274 9.85 -11.14 5.00
C ILE A 274 10.35 -11.79 6.29
N ARG A 275 11.58 -12.28 6.25
CA ARG A 275 12.27 -12.89 7.39
C ARG A 275 13.09 -11.85 8.15
N ASN A 276 12.39 -10.90 8.76
CA ASN A 276 12.98 -9.82 9.54
C ASN A 276 12.32 -9.77 10.93
N GLU A 277 13.12 -9.70 11.98
CA GLU A 277 12.68 -9.57 13.37
C GLU A 277 11.96 -8.24 13.66
N LYS A 278 12.28 -7.19 12.88
CA LYS A 278 11.68 -5.84 12.97
C LYS A 278 10.37 -5.68 12.21
N LEU A 279 9.93 -6.70 11.48
CA LEU A 279 8.53 -6.75 11.04
C LEU A 279 7.67 -6.96 12.29
N ILE A 280 6.74 -6.05 12.55
CA ILE A 280 5.87 -6.05 13.73
C ILE A 280 4.44 -6.34 13.29
N THR A 281 3.79 -7.26 13.98
CA THR A 281 2.37 -7.58 13.82
C THR A 281 1.63 -7.22 15.09
N GLU A 282 0.86 -6.14 15.08
CA GLU A 282 0.01 -5.75 16.21
C GLU A 282 -1.42 -6.23 15.96
N MET A 283 -2.01 -6.91 16.94
CA MET A 283 -3.38 -7.40 16.85
C MET A 283 -4.27 -6.81 17.94
N PHE A 284 -5.47 -6.41 17.55
CA PHE A 284 -6.47 -5.92 18.49
C PHE A 284 -7.89 -6.16 17.96
N PRO A 285 -8.88 -6.30 18.85
CA PRO A 285 -10.28 -6.46 18.47
C PRO A 285 -10.91 -5.12 18.09
N LEU A 286 -11.71 -5.10 17.02
CA LEU A 286 -12.53 -3.97 16.60
C LEU A 286 -14.03 -4.33 16.61
N GLY A 287 -14.86 -3.44 17.14
CA GLY A 287 -16.32 -3.60 17.22
C GLY A 287 -16.84 -3.59 18.67
N GLU A 288 -18.00 -2.97 18.89
CA GLU A 288 -18.59 -2.84 20.23
C GLU A 288 -19.34 -4.11 20.66
N ARG A 289 -20.18 -4.68 19.77
CA ARG A 289 -20.95 -5.90 20.04
C ARG A 289 -20.23 -7.15 19.55
N ASN A 290 -19.82 -7.15 18.28
CA ASN A 290 -19.09 -8.24 17.65
C ASN A 290 -17.65 -7.78 17.39
N LYS A 291 -16.73 -8.35 18.16
CA LYS A 291 -15.29 -8.05 18.06
C LYS A 291 -14.66 -8.87 16.94
N THR A 292 -14.38 -8.22 15.82
CA THR A 292 -13.56 -8.77 14.73
C THR A 292 -12.09 -8.49 15.03
N ASN A 293 -11.21 -9.49 14.88
CA ASN A 293 -9.77 -9.26 15.06
C ASN A 293 -9.19 -8.53 13.83
N ILE A 294 -8.36 -7.53 14.09
CA ILE A 294 -7.59 -6.82 13.07
C ILE A 294 -6.12 -6.97 13.39
N ALA A 295 -5.29 -7.16 12.37
CA ALA A 295 -3.84 -7.07 12.49
C ALA A 295 -3.29 -5.89 11.67
N ILE A 296 -2.36 -5.15 12.25
CA ILE A 296 -1.56 -4.14 11.55
C ILE A 296 -0.15 -4.68 11.44
N MET A 297 0.39 -4.73 10.22
CA MET A 297 1.79 -5.10 9.97
C MET A 297 2.57 -3.92 9.39
N TYR A 298 3.78 -3.71 9.89
CA TYR A 298 4.74 -2.70 9.43
C TYR A 298 6.16 -3.09 9.86
N ILE A 299 7.17 -2.53 9.20
CA ILE A 299 8.58 -2.75 9.56
C ILE A 299 9.06 -1.57 10.41
N GLU A 300 9.40 -1.80 11.69
CA GLU A 300 9.61 -0.75 12.71
C GLU A 300 10.79 0.19 12.39
N ASP A 301 11.84 -0.30 11.72
CA ASP A 301 13.03 0.47 11.34
C ASP A 301 12.91 1.16 9.97
N ILE A 302 11.85 0.89 9.21
CA ILE A 302 11.61 1.49 7.90
C ILE A 302 10.40 2.44 7.93
N ALA A 303 9.27 1.97 8.43
CA ALA A 303 8.01 2.69 8.38
C ALA A 303 8.05 3.97 9.22
N ASN A 304 7.40 5.04 8.74
CA ASN A 304 7.30 6.28 9.49
C ASN A 304 6.42 6.06 10.75
N PRO A 305 6.92 6.34 11.98
CA PRO A 305 6.15 6.12 13.20
C PRO A 305 4.85 6.93 13.29
N GLU A 306 4.80 8.11 12.65
CA GLU A 306 3.60 8.95 12.61
C GLU A 306 2.51 8.31 11.74
N LEU A 307 2.89 7.72 10.59
CA LEU A 307 1.97 6.96 9.74
C LEU A 307 1.32 5.82 10.53
N VAL A 308 2.15 5.01 11.22
CA VAL A 308 1.68 3.89 12.04
C VAL A 308 0.74 4.37 13.14
N ARG A 309 1.06 5.50 13.78
CA ARG A 309 0.22 6.11 14.82
C ARG A 309 -1.12 6.57 14.26
N GLU A 310 -1.14 7.17 13.06
CA GLU A 310 -2.36 7.61 12.41
C GLU A 310 -3.27 6.43 12.06
N VAL A 311 -2.72 5.34 11.50
CA VAL A 311 -3.48 4.12 11.21
C VAL A 311 -4.14 3.59 12.48
N LYS A 312 -3.37 3.46 13.57
CA LYS A 312 -3.90 3.03 14.87
C LYS A 312 -4.95 3.98 15.41
N ARG A 313 -4.74 5.30 15.30
CA ARG A 313 -5.69 6.32 15.75
C ARG A 313 -7.03 6.15 15.04
N ARG A 314 -7.02 6.01 13.72
CA ARG A 314 -8.24 5.83 12.93
C ARG A 314 -8.97 4.56 13.34
N ILE A 315 -8.27 3.41 13.34
CA ILE A 315 -8.92 2.13 13.62
C ILE A 315 -9.48 2.09 15.07
N ASN A 316 -8.72 2.55 16.06
CA ASN A 316 -9.18 2.58 17.46
C ASN A 316 -10.33 3.57 17.71
N SER A 317 -10.53 4.55 16.82
CA SER A 317 -11.60 5.53 16.93
C SER A 317 -12.92 5.06 16.31
N ILE A 318 -12.92 3.94 15.59
CA ILE A 318 -14.13 3.41 14.95
C ILE A 318 -15.06 2.84 16.03
N LYS A 319 -16.28 3.36 16.07
CA LYS A 319 -17.38 2.86 16.92
C LYS A 319 -18.47 2.30 16.02
N THR A 320 -18.51 0.98 15.91
CA THR A 320 -19.51 0.24 15.14
C THR A 320 -19.79 -1.10 15.82
N ASP A 321 -20.97 -1.66 15.59
CA ASP A 321 -21.36 -2.94 16.17
C ASP A 321 -20.55 -4.11 15.60
N PHE A 322 -20.22 -4.06 14.30
CA PHE A 322 -19.55 -5.13 13.56
C PHE A 322 -18.85 -4.60 12.30
N VAL A 323 -17.68 -5.16 11.99
CA VAL A 323 -16.98 -4.97 10.71
C VAL A 323 -16.82 -6.34 10.06
N ALA A 324 -17.57 -6.56 8.98
CA ALA A 324 -17.64 -7.86 8.31
C ALA A 324 -16.53 -8.07 7.27
N GLU A 325 -16.15 -7.00 6.57
CA GLU A 325 -15.36 -7.08 5.34
C GLU A 325 -14.34 -5.93 5.28
N SER A 326 -13.21 -6.16 4.61
CA SER A 326 -12.11 -5.19 4.47
C SER A 326 -12.53 -3.88 3.79
N GLY A 327 -13.36 -3.91 2.76
CA GLY A 327 -13.95 -2.74 2.11
C GLY A 327 -14.98 -1.97 2.96
N ILE A 328 -15.54 -2.58 4.01
CA ILE A 328 -16.29 -1.81 5.03
C ILE A 328 -15.30 -1.02 5.90
N LEU A 329 -14.19 -1.65 6.31
CA LEU A 329 -13.14 -0.97 7.06
C LEU A 329 -12.52 0.17 6.25
N GLU A 330 -12.29 -0.04 4.95
CA GLU A 330 -11.81 0.97 4.01
C GLU A 330 -12.64 2.25 4.10
N GLN A 331 -13.97 2.16 4.00
CA GLN A 331 -14.87 3.32 4.07
C GLN A 331 -14.78 4.10 5.41
N PHE A 332 -14.42 3.44 6.51
CA PHE A 332 -14.24 4.11 7.80
C PHE A 332 -12.91 4.85 7.93
N ILE A 333 -11.87 4.37 7.25
CA ILE A 333 -10.50 4.88 7.42
C ILE A 333 -10.07 5.84 6.30
N GLU A 334 -10.83 5.96 5.22
CA GLU A 334 -10.56 6.92 4.13
C GLU A 334 -10.76 8.38 4.54
N ASP A 335 -9.98 9.29 3.95
CA ASP A 335 -10.10 10.73 4.18
C ASP A 335 -11.33 11.32 3.47
N HIS A 336 -11.61 10.85 2.25
CA HIS A 336 -12.73 11.30 1.44
C HIS A 336 -13.58 10.13 0.89
N PRO A 337 -14.43 9.48 1.70
CA PRO A 337 -15.18 8.28 1.28
C PRO A 337 -16.21 8.51 0.17
N LEU A 338 -16.56 9.78 -0.13
CA LEU A 338 -17.48 10.13 -1.22
C LEU A 338 -16.78 10.32 -2.57
N MET A 339 -15.44 10.34 -2.58
CA MET A 339 -14.68 10.46 -3.81
C MET A 339 -14.67 9.13 -4.56
N PRO A 340 -14.90 9.10 -5.88
CA PRO A 340 -14.87 7.84 -6.64
C PRO A 340 -13.52 7.15 -6.62
N SER A 341 -12.42 7.89 -6.43
CA SER A 341 -11.07 7.34 -6.45
C SER A 341 -10.74 6.63 -5.14
N PRO A 342 -10.29 5.37 -5.18
CA PRO A 342 -9.90 4.67 -3.96
C PRO A 342 -8.68 5.34 -3.32
N GLN A 343 -8.70 5.48 -2.00
CA GLN A 343 -7.59 6.01 -1.19
C GLN A 343 -6.84 4.92 -0.42
N VAL A 344 -7.27 3.68 -0.54
CA VAL A 344 -6.61 2.50 0.02
C VAL A 344 -6.36 1.51 -1.11
N LEU A 345 -5.25 0.78 -1.04
CA LEU A 345 -4.98 -0.29 -1.98
C LEU A 345 -5.39 -1.61 -1.35
N SER A 346 -6.39 -2.28 -1.94
CA SER A 346 -6.77 -3.63 -1.59
C SER A 346 -6.04 -4.65 -2.46
N THR A 347 -5.51 -5.72 -1.87
CA THR A 347 -4.82 -6.80 -2.60
C THR A 347 -5.00 -8.17 -1.95
N GLU A 348 -5.11 -9.20 -2.78
CA GLU A 348 -5.17 -10.61 -2.37
C GLU A 348 -3.78 -11.29 -2.38
N ARG A 349 -2.71 -10.53 -2.71
CA ARG A 349 -1.38 -11.07 -3.02
C ARG A 349 -0.35 -10.83 -1.90
N PRO A 350 0.23 -11.89 -1.29
CA PRO A 350 1.22 -11.76 -0.22
C PRO A 350 2.54 -11.11 -0.64
N ASP A 351 2.99 -11.40 -1.86
CA ASP A 351 4.21 -10.81 -2.45
C ASP A 351 4.06 -9.29 -2.68
N ARG A 352 2.87 -8.84 -3.08
CA ARG A 352 2.56 -7.42 -3.22
C ARG A 352 2.54 -6.71 -1.87
N VAL A 353 1.92 -7.30 -0.84
CA VAL A 353 1.98 -6.78 0.54
C VAL A 353 3.41 -6.68 1.02
N ALA A 354 4.20 -7.74 0.83
CA ALA A 354 5.60 -7.75 1.26
C ALA A 354 6.43 -6.64 0.59
N ALA A 355 6.26 -6.43 -0.72
CA ALA A 355 6.95 -5.35 -1.44
C ALA A 355 6.64 -3.98 -0.85
N PHE A 356 5.37 -3.69 -0.55
CA PHE A 356 4.95 -2.43 0.04
C PHE A 356 5.40 -2.24 1.50
N LEU A 357 5.44 -3.30 2.30
CA LEU A 357 6.00 -3.24 3.66
C LEU A 357 7.48 -2.87 3.64
N VAL A 358 8.26 -3.42 2.70
CA VAL A 358 9.69 -3.11 2.52
C VAL A 358 9.92 -1.68 2.02
N GLU A 359 8.94 -1.08 1.33
CA GLU A 359 8.94 0.34 0.98
C GLU A 359 8.64 1.26 2.18
N GLY A 360 8.17 0.73 3.31
CA GLY A 360 7.83 1.50 4.51
C GLY A 360 6.33 1.82 4.66
N ARG A 361 5.45 1.12 3.94
CA ARG A 361 4.00 1.24 4.10
C ARG A 361 3.47 0.35 5.23
N VAL A 362 2.19 0.52 5.55
CA VAL A 362 1.48 -0.25 6.58
C VAL A 362 0.42 -1.13 5.92
N ALA A 363 0.32 -2.39 6.34
CA ALA A 363 -0.69 -3.34 5.89
C ALA A 363 -1.69 -3.62 7.02
N ILE A 364 -2.98 -3.68 6.68
CA ILE A 364 -4.10 -3.89 7.61
C ILE A 364 -4.86 -5.14 7.16
N PHE A 365 -4.96 -6.10 8.07
CA PHE A 365 -5.60 -7.39 7.88
C PHE A 365 -6.88 -7.43 8.69
N VAL A 366 -7.96 -7.90 8.09
CA VAL A 366 -9.24 -8.14 8.77
C VAL A 366 -9.48 -9.64 8.82
N ASP A 367 -9.81 -10.18 10.00
CA ASP A 367 -10.13 -11.59 10.13
C ASP A 367 -11.34 -11.97 9.27
N GLY A 368 -11.34 -13.16 8.69
CA GLY A 368 -12.38 -13.62 7.77
C GLY A 368 -12.26 -13.10 6.32
N ASN A 369 -11.20 -12.35 5.97
CA ASN A 369 -11.10 -11.69 4.66
C ASN A 369 -9.83 -12.08 3.87
N PRO A 370 -9.94 -12.40 2.57
CA PRO A 370 -8.80 -12.73 1.71
C PRO A 370 -8.12 -11.49 1.10
N ASN A 371 -8.63 -10.28 1.36
CA ASN A 371 -8.03 -9.04 0.87
C ASN A 371 -7.40 -8.26 2.02
N ILE A 372 -6.21 -7.70 1.78
CA ILE A 372 -5.48 -6.88 2.73
C ILE A 372 -5.36 -5.46 2.19
N LEU A 373 -5.55 -4.52 3.10
CA LEU A 373 -5.51 -3.10 2.83
C LEU A 373 -4.10 -2.56 3.05
N ILE A 374 -3.59 -1.78 2.11
CA ILE A 374 -2.26 -1.16 2.16
C ILE A 374 -2.40 0.35 2.13
N VAL A 375 -1.74 1.01 3.09
CA VAL A 375 -1.78 2.47 3.27
C VAL A 375 -0.37 3.02 3.58
N PRO A 376 -0.04 4.24 3.11
CA PRO A 376 -0.79 5.07 2.17
C PRO A 376 -0.70 4.52 0.73
N THR A 377 -1.60 4.95 -0.15
CA THR A 377 -1.51 4.68 -1.60
C THR A 377 -1.27 5.95 -2.41
N THR A 378 -0.98 5.79 -3.69
CA THR A 378 -0.83 6.84 -4.72
C THR A 378 -1.55 6.35 -5.98
N LEU A 379 -1.88 7.25 -6.91
CA LEU A 379 -2.47 6.87 -8.19
C LEU A 379 -1.55 5.91 -8.96
N PHE A 380 -0.24 6.11 -8.91
CA PHE A 380 0.74 5.24 -9.56
C PHE A 380 0.76 3.84 -8.96
N SER A 381 0.70 3.70 -7.63
CA SER A 381 0.64 2.37 -7.00
C SER A 381 -0.64 1.61 -7.32
N LEU A 382 -1.75 2.30 -7.60
CA LEU A 382 -2.99 1.67 -8.08
C LEU A 382 -2.92 1.28 -9.57
N LEU A 383 -2.15 2.01 -10.36
CA LEU A 383 -1.93 1.71 -11.79
C LEU A 383 -0.84 0.65 -12.02
N HIS A 384 0.03 0.37 -11.05
CA HIS A 384 1.08 -0.64 -11.18
C HIS A 384 0.60 -2.03 -10.82
N SER A 385 1.01 -3.04 -11.59
CA SER A 385 0.82 -4.46 -11.25
C SER A 385 2.09 -5.03 -10.60
N ALA A 386 1.96 -6.08 -9.78
CA ALA A 386 3.12 -6.78 -9.21
C ALA A 386 4.01 -7.36 -10.32
N GLU A 387 3.40 -7.81 -11.42
CA GLU A 387 4.07 -8.37 -12.59
C GLU A 387 5.03 -7.37 -13.28
N ASP A 388 4.76 -6.07 -13.17
CA ASP A 388 5.60 -5.02 -13.77
C ASP A 388 7.06 -5.10 -13.26
N TYR A 389 7.23 -5.57 -12.01
CA TYR A 389 8.53 -5.74 -11.36
C TYR A 389 9.19 -7.09 -11.69
N TYR A 390 8.39 -8.14 -11.98
CA TYR A 390 8.88 -9.48 -12.31
C TYR A 390 9.34 -9.62 -13.75
N LEU A 391 8.79 -8.80 -14.65
CA LEU A 391 9.23 -8.72 -16.03
C LEU A 391 10.56 -7.97 -16.16
N ARG A 392 11.28 -8.25 -17.25
CA ARG A 392 12.46 -7.46 -17.64
C ARG A 392 12.02 -6.01 -17.90
N MET A 393 12.88 -5.07 -17.55
CA MET A 393 12.57 -3.63 -17.62
C MET A 393 11.95 -3.18 -18.96
N PRO A 394 12.48 -3.55 -20.14
CA PRO A 394 11.87 -3.11 -21.41
C PRO A 394 10.43 -3.59 -21.60
N TYR A 395 10.14 -4.84 -21.22
CA TYR A 395 8.80 -5.43 -21.34
C TYR A 395 7.84 -4.81 -20.34
N GLY A 396 8.28 -4.65 -19.08
CA GLY A 396 7.49 -3.97 -18.05
C GLY A 396 7.15 -2.53 -18.45
N ASN A 397 8.10 -1.79 -19.02
CA ASN A 397 7.88 -0.42 -19.49
C ASN A 397 6.90 -0.34 -20.66
N PHE A 398 6.97 -1.29 -21.60
CA PHE A 398 6.01 -1.37 -22.70
C PHE A 398 4.58 -1.58 -22.17
N VAL A 399 4.39 -2.54 -21.24
CA VAL A 399 3.08 -2.81 -20.63
C VAL A 399 2.58 -1.60 -19.82
N ARG A 400 3.45 -0.93 -19.06
CA ARG A 400 3.07 0.29 -18.32
C ARG A 400 2.65 1.43 -19.26
N LEU A 401 3.35 1.62 -20.38
CA LEU A 401 2.98 2.62 -21.38
C LEU A 401 1.60 2.32 -21.99
N LEU A 402 1.37 1.06 -22.38
CA LEU A 402 0.06 0.62 -22.87
C LEU A 402 -1.04 0.90 -21.85
N ARG A 403 -0.77 0.69 -20.56
CA ARG A 403 -1.75 0.94 -19.49
C ARG A 403 -2.08 2.41 -19.33
N VAL A 404 -1.11 3.31 -19.44
CA VAL A 404 -1.35 4.76 -19.40
C VAL A 404 -2.20 5.20 -20.60
N VAL A 405 -1.89 4.70 -21.80
CA VAL A 405 -2.71 4.95 -23.00
C VAL A 405 -4.12 4.38 -22.83
N ALA A 406 -4.25 3.17 -22.28
CA ALA A 406 -5.54 2.54 -22.04
C ALA A 406 -6.40 3.32 -21.03
N VAL A 407 -5.83 3.88 -19.97
CA VAL A 407 -6.56 4.77 -19.04
C VAL A 407 -7.11 5.99 -19.79
N PHE A 408 -6.31 6.62 -20.65
CA PHE A 408 -6.76 7.76 -21.45
C PHE A 408 -7.89 7.35 -22.40
N ILE A 409 -7.75 6.24 -23.13
CA ILE A 409 -8.78 5.71 -24.03
C ILE A 409 -10.06 5.38 -23.25
N ALA A 410 -9.95 4.73 -22.10
CA ALA A 410 -11.10 4.29 -21.30
C ALA A 410 -11.95 5.45 -20.79
N ILE A 411 -11.35 6.59 -20.46
CA ILE A 411 -12.06 7.77 -19.94
C ILE A 411 -12.50 8.70 -21.07
N MET A 412 -11.63 8.98 -22.05
CA MET A 412 -11.81 10.11 -22.97
C MET A 412 -12.48 9.74 -24.29
N THR A 413 -12.36 8.50 -24.78
CA THR A 413 -12.79 8.15 -26.15
C THR A 413 -14.28 8.44 -26.41
N PRO A 414 -15.23 8.06 -25.54
CA PRO A 414 -16.65 8.34 -25.77
C PRO A 414 -16.95 9.83 -25.75
N SER A 415 -16.33 10.56 -24.83
CA SER A 415 -16.54 12.00 -24.66
C SER A 415 -15.94 12.80 -25.82
N ILE A 416 -14.75 12.41 -26.30
CA ILE A 416 -14.14 12.99 -27.51
C ILE A 416 -15.01 12.71 -28.73
N TYR A 417 -15.51 11.48 -28.89
CA TYR A 417 -16.41 11.11 -30.00
C TYR A 417 -17.66 11.99 -30.03
N VAL A 418 -18.33 12.15 -28.88
CA VAL A 418 -19.49 13.03 -28.76
C VAL A 418 -19.12 14.47 -29.11
N ALA A 419 -18.06 15.03 -28.52
CA ALA A 419 -17.65 16.42 -28.72
C ALA A 419 -17.32 16.76 -30.18
N ILE A 420 -16.71 15.82 -30.91
CA ILE A 420 -16.38 16.02 -32.32
C ILE A 420 -17.66 16.04 -33.16
N ILE A 421 -18.53 15.04 -33.00
CA ILE A 421 -19.72 14.91 -33.84
C ILE A 421 -20.76 16.00 -33.56
N THR A 422 -20.84 16.51 -32.33
CA THR A 422 -21.85 17.52 -31.99
C THR A 422 -21.36 18.96 -32.16
N PHE A 423 -20.08 19.26 -31.90
CA PHE A 423 -19.57 20.64 -31.89
C PHE A 423 -18.42 20.91 -32.87
N HIS A 424 -17.61 19.91 -33.23
CA HIS A 424 -16.35 20.11 -33.97
C HIS A 424 -16.25 19.21 -35.21
N GLN A 425 -17.31 19.18 -36.00
CA GLN A 425 -17.43 18.36 -37.21
C GLN A 425 -16.34 18.67 -38.25
N GLU A 426 -15.89 19.92 -38.30
CA GLU A 426 -14.86 20.42 -39.23
C GLU A 426 -13.48 19.78 -39.02
N MET A 427 -13.24 19.12 -37.88
CA MET A 427 -11.98 18.42 -37.62
C MET A 427 -11.88 17.07 -38.32
N ILE A 428 -13.01 16.52 -38.80
CA ILE A 428 -13.05 15.24 -39.49
C ILE A 428 -12.88 15.47 -41.00
N PRO A 429 -12.01 14.71 -41.69
CA PRO A 429 -11.93 14.75 -43.14
C PRO A 429 -13.30 14.56 -43.79
N THR A 430 -13.61 15.33 -44.85
CA THR A 430 -14.94 15.37 -45.45
C THR A 430 -15.47 13.98 -45.83
N GLU A 431 -14.61 13.09 -46.35
CA GLU A 431 -14.99 11.71 -46.68
C GLU A 431 -15.46 10.91 -45.46
N LEU A 432 -14.77 11.05 -44.33
CA LEU A 432 -15.09 10.30 -43.11
C LEU A 432 -16.37 10.82 -42.46
N ILE A 433 -16.62 12.14 -42.48
CA ILE A 433 -17.86 12.68 -41.93
C ILE A 433 -19.07 12.34 -42.80
N LEU A 434 -18.91 12.28 -44.13
CA LEU A 434 -19.96 11.79 -45.03
C LEU A 434 -20.28 10.32 -44.76
N ALA A 435 -19.27 9.48 -44.51
CA ALA A 435 -19.48 8.10 -44.11
C ALA A 435 -20.19 7.98 -42.75
N ILE A 436 -19.82 8.82 -41.77
CA ILE A 436 -20.50 8.89 -40.47
C ILE A 436 -21.96 9.33 -40.64
N ALA A 437 -22.22 10.36 -41.43
CA ALA A 437 -23.56 10.87 -41.70
C ALA A 437 -24.45 9.81 -42.39
N ALA A 438 -23.92 9.13 -43.41
CA ALA A 438 -24.62 8.02 -44.08
C ALA A 438 -24.92 6.86 -43.10
N SER A 439 -23.99 6.53 -42.21
CA SER A 439 -24.21 5.49 -41.19
C SER A 439 -25.23 5.87 -40.11
N ARG A 440 -25.58 7.15 -40.01
CA ARG A 440 -26.52 7.71 -39.04
C ARG A 440 -27.89 8.04 -39.64
N GLU A 441 -28.04 7.99 -40.97
CA GLU A 441 -29.30 8.31 -41.64
C GLU A 441 -30.46 7.44 -41.15
N THR A 442 -30.17 6.17 -40.83
CA THR A 442 -31.16 5.20 -40.34
C THR A 442 -31.37 5.25 -38.83
N VAL A 443 -30.59 6.06 -38.09
CA VAL A 443 -30.59 6.07 -36.63
C VAL A 443 -31.44 7.23 -36.10
N PRO A 444 -32.53 6.97 -35.36
CA PRO A 444 -33.49 8.01 -34.95
C PRO A 444 -33.04 8.79 -33.70
N PHE A 445 -31.96 8.38 -33.04
CA PHE A 445 -31.53 8.93 -31.76
C PHE A 445 -30.38 9.92 -31.89
N PRO A 446 -30.30 10.95 -31.02
CA PRO A 446 -29.13 11.80 -30.92
C PRO A 446 -27.89 11.03 -30.45
N THR A 447 -26.70 11.45 -30.89
CA THR A 447 -25.40 10.84 -30.55
C THR A 447 -25.22 10.57 -29.06
N ILE A 448 -25.62 11.50 -28.20
CA ILE A 448 -25.51 11.34 -26.75
C ILE A 448 -26.35 10.19 -26.22
N LEU A 449 -27.59 10.03 -26.72
CA LEU A 449 -28.48 8.98 -26.27
C LEU A 449 -27.99 7.61 -26.76
N GLU A 450 -27.48 7.51 -27.99
CA GLU A 450 -26.85 6.28 -28.48
C GLU A 450 -25.66 5.86 -27.59
N VAL A 451 -24.76 6.80 -27.27
CA VAL A 451 -23.58 6.54 -26.44
C VAL A 451 -24.01 6.08 -25.05
N MET A 452 -24.94 6.80 -24.41
CA MET A 452 -25.39 6.43 -23.06
C MET A 452 -26.09 5.06 -23.03
N MET A 453 -26.94 4.76 -24.01
CA MET A 453 -27.58 3.45 -24.11
C MET A 453 -26.54 2.33 -24.27
N MET A 454 -25.58 2.52 -25.17
CA MET A 454 -24.58 1.49 -25.45
C MET A 454 -23.56 1.34 -24.29
N GLU A 455 -23.15 2.44 -23.65
CA GLU A 455 -22.31 2.39 -22.46
C GLU A 455 -23.01 1.70 -21.29
N LEU A 456 -24.29 2.02 -21.05
CA LEU A 456 -25.09 1.37 -20.02
C LEU A 456 -25.26 -0.12 -20.30
N ALA A 457 -25.59 -0.48 -21.54
CA ALA A 457 -25.77 -1.87 -21.92
C ALA A 457 -24.46 -2.67 -21.81
N PHE A 458 -23.32 -2.07 -22.15
CA PHE A 458 -22.02 -2.70 -21.97
C PHE A 458 -21.69 -2.93 -20.48
N GLU A 459 -22.00 -1.98 -19.59
CA GLU A 459 -21.83 -2.18 -18.15
C GLU A 459 -22.79 -3.23 -17.60
N LEU A 460 -24.03 -3.32 -18.10
CA LEU A 460 -24.97 -4.39 -17.74
C LEU A 460 -24.45 -5.78 -18.13
N ILE A 461 -23.90 -5.92 -19.34
CA ILE A 461 -23.29 -7.18 -19.80
C ILE A 461 -22.12 -7.54 -18.89
N ARG A 462 -21.27 -6.57 -18.54
CA ARG A 462 -20.11 -6.80 -17.67
C ARG A 462 -20.51 -7.21 -16.26
N GLU A 463 -21.49 -6.53 -15.67
CA GLU A 463 -21.98 -6.83 -14.32
C GLU A 463 -22.65 -8.22 -14.28
N ALA A 464 -23.41 -8.57 -15.32
CA ALA A 464 -23.95 -9.92 -15.48
C ALA A 464 -22.84 -10.96 -15.62
N GLY A 465 -21.80 -10.67 -16.41
CA GLY A 465 -20.67 -11.57 -16.65
C GLY A 465 -19.86 -11.91 -15.40
N VAL A 466 -19.60 -10.94 -14.52
CA VAL A 466 -18.85 -11.15 -13.27
C VAL A 466 -19.63 -12.00 -12.25
N ARG A 467 -20.96 -11.91 -12.25
CA ARG A 467 -21.80 -12.67 -11.31
C ARG A 467 -22.07 -14.11 -11.74
N VAL A 468 -21.82 -14.44 -13.00
CA VAL A 468 -22.05 -15.78 -13.53
C VAL A 468 -20.73 -16.58 -13.50
N PRO A 469 -20.68 -17.72 -12.79
CA PRO A 469 -19.44 -18.44 -12.57
C PRO A 469 -18.89 -19.11 -13.84
N GLY A 470 -17.56 -19.22 -13.90
CA GLY A 470 -16.83 -20.04 -14.86
C GLY A 470 -16.95 -19.59 -16.32
N VAL A 471 -16.97 -20.56 -17.24
CA VAL A 471 -17.00 -20.33 -18.69
C VAL A 471 -18.28 -19.64 -19.17
N ILE A 472 -19.35 -19.70 -18.37
CA ILE A 472 -20.65 -19.12 -18.71
C ILE A 472 -20.59 -17.58 -18.63
N GLY A 473 -19.86 -17.01 -17.65
CA GLY A 473 -19.65 -15.56 -17.56
C GLY A 473 -18.94 -14.99 -18.78
N ASN A 474 -17.86 -15.66 -19.23
CA ASN A 474 -17.15 -15.29 -20.46
C ASN A 474 -18.04 -15.41 -21.70
N THR A 475 -18.86 -16.47 -21.75
CA THR A 475 -19.81 -16.68 -22.86
C THR A 475 -20.87 -15.58 -22.89
N ILE A 476 -21.45 -15.21 -21.75
CA ILE A 476 -22.43 -14.12 -21.65
C ILE A 476 -21.79 -12.80 -22.07
N GLY A 477 -20.53 -12.54 -21.70
CA GLY A 477 -19.79 -11.36 -22.15
C GLY A 477 -19.67 -11.31 -23.68
N ILE A 478 -19.22 -12.41 -24.30
CA ILE A 478 -19.01 -12.49 -25.76
C ILE A 478 -20.35 -12.42 -26.51
N VAL A 479 -21.30 -13.28 -26.14
CA VAL A 479 -22.62 -13.37 -26.76
C VAL A 479 -23.40 -12.08 -26.53
N GLY A 480 -23.38 -11.55 -25.32
CA GLY A 480 -24.02 -10.28 -24.98
C GLY A 480 -23.46 -9.13 -25.81
N ALA A 481 -22.13 -8.96 -25.88
CA ALA A 481 -21.53 -7.88 -26.64
C ALA A 481 -21.76 -8.02 -28.16
N LEU A 482 -21.63 -9.23 -28.72
CA LEU A 482 -21.80 -9.48 -30.15
C LEU A 482 -23.27 -9.35 -30.58
N ILE A 483 -24.19 -10.03 -29.89
CA ILE A 483 -25.61 -10.02 -30.24
C ILE A 483 -26.20 -8.64 -30.01
N LEU A 484 -25.92 -8.00 -28.87
CA LEU A 484 -26.41 -6.66 -28.61
C LEU A 484 -25.88 -5.67 -29.64
N GLY A 485 -24.58 -5.73 -29.96
CA GLY A 485 -23.97 -4.87 -30.96
C GLY A 485 -24.60 -5.07 -32.34
N GLN A 486 -24.70 -6.32 -32.81
CA GLN A 486 -25.28 -6.63 -34.11
C GLN A 486 -26.77 -6.27 -34.19
N ALA A 487 -27.54 -6.62 -33.16
CA ALA A 487 -28.96 -6.29 -33.09
C ALA A 487 -29.19 -4.78 -33.04
N ALA A 488 -28.36 -4.04 -32.30
CA ALA A 488 -28.46 -2.57 -32.23
C ALA A 488 -28.19 -1.90 -33.58
N VAL A 489 -27.24 -2.41 -34.38
CA VAL A 489 -27.00 -1.93 -35.75
C VAL A 489 -28.14 -2.30 -36.68
N GLN A 490 -28.58 -3.56 -36.66
CA GLN A 490 -29.63 -4.05 -37.55
C GLN A 490 -30.97 -3.38 -37.29
N ALA A 491 -31.27 -3.08 -36.03
CA ALA A 491 -32.46 -2.33 -35.63
C ALA A 491 -32.35 -0.82 -35.91
N GLY A 492 -31.19 -0.33 -36.40
CA GLY A 492 -30.96 1.09 -36.62
C GLY A 492 -30.98 1.92 -35.33
N ILE A 493 -30.71 1.31 -34.17
CA ILE A 493 -30.74 2.03 -32.87
C ILE A 493 -29.40 2.72 -32.60
N VAL A 494 -28.30 2.15 -33.10
CA VAL A 494 -26.93 2.62 -32.84
C VAL A 494 -26.11 2.55 -34.12
N SER A 495 -25.28 3.58 -34.38
CA SER A 495 -24.37 3.58 -35.53
C SER A 495 -23.22 2.55 -35.39
N PRO A 496 -22.80 1.87 -36.47
CA PRO A 496 -21.68 0.92 -36.44
C PRO A 496 -20.37 1.51 -35.90
N ILE A 497 -20.10 2.78 -36.20
CA ILE A 497 -18.88 3.48 -35.78
C ILE A 497 -18.87 3.66 -34.25
N LEU A 498 -20.02 3.95 -33.65
CA LEU A 498 -20.14 4.08 -32.20
C LEU A 498 -19.88 2.75 -31.48
N ILE A 499 -20.28 1.62 -32.06
CA ILE A 499 -19.98 0.30 -31.48
C ILE A 499 -18.48 0.06 -31.40
N ILE A 500 -17.72 0.44 -32.42
CA ILE A 500 -16.25 0.36 -32.41
C ILE A 500 -15.70 1.22 -31.26
N VAL A 501 -16.20 2.45 -31.11
CA VAL A 501 -15.79 3.36 -30.02
C VAL A 501 -16.04 2.73 -28.64
N VAL A 502 -17.22 2.18 -28.39
CA VAL A 502 -17.56 1.54 -27.11
C VAL A 502 -16.73 0.28 -26.89
N ALA A 503 -16.51 -0.54 -27.93
CA ALA A 503 -15.70 -1.76 -27.83
C ALA A 503 -14.24 -1.44 -27.47
N VAL A 504 -13.61 -0.47 -28.14
CA VAL A 504 -12.23 -0.04 -27.84
C VAL A 504 -12.15 0.52 -26.40
N THR A 505 -13.13 1.32 -25.99
CA THR A 505 -13.22 1.86 -24.63
C THR A 505 -13.35 0.76 -23.58
N GLY A 506 -14.18 -0.25 -23.84
CA GLY A 506 -14.37 -1.41 -22.98
C GLY A 506 -13.11 -2.24 -22.82
N LEU A 507 -12.41 -2.53 -23.93
CA LEU A 507 -11.13 -3.24 -23.93
C LEU A 507 -10.06 -2.48 -23.14
N ALA A 508 -9.98 -1.16 -23.31
CA ALA A 508 -9.06 -0.32 -22.58
C ALA A 508 -9.32 -0.32 -21.06
N SER A 509 -10.59 -0.40 -20.63
CA SER A 509 -10.96 -0.49 -19.21
C SER A 509 -10.45 -1.77 -18.53
N PHE A 510 -10.32 -2.88 -19.27
CA PHE A 510 -9.78 -4.15 -18.74
C PHE A 510 -8.25 -4.13 -18.56
N ALA A 511 -7.53 -3.20 -19.19
CA ALA A 511 -6.09 -3.06 -18.99
C ALA A 511 -5.72 -2.44 -17.63
N ILE A 512 -6.70 -1.85 -16.92
CA ILE A 512 -6.51 -1.26 -15.59
C ILE A 512 -6.48 -2.39 -14.55
N PRO A 513 -5.35 -2.58 -13.82
CA PRO A 513 -5.14 -3.76 -12.98
C PRO A 513 -5.96 -3.74 -11.69
N ASN A 514 -6.20 -2.56 -11.10
CA ASN A 514 -6.96 -2.45 -9.86
C ASN A 514 -8.47 -2.31 -10.16
N TYR A 515 -9.28 -3.20 -9.57
CA TYR A 515 -10.71 -3.25 -9.79
C TYR A 515 -11.42 -1.95 -9.34
N SER A 516 -11.14 -1.47 -8.12
CA SER A 516 -11.75 -0.25 -7.57
C SER A 516 -11.42 0.99 -8.41
N LEU A 517 -10.18 1.13 -8.87
CA LEU A 517 -9.77 2.22 -9.76
C LEU A 517 -10.47 2.13 -11.13
N SER A 518 -10.57 0.92 -11.70
CA SER A 518 -11.31 0.70 -12.96
C SER A 518 -12.78 1.10 -12.81
N PHE A 519 -13.40 0.81 -11.66
CA PHE A 519 -14.78 1.22 -11.35
C PHE A 519 -14.89 2.76 -11.24
N ALA A 520 -13.94 3.41 -10.58
CA ALA A 520 -13.88 4.87 -10.46
C ALA A 520 -13.86 5.56 -11.83
N PHE A 521 -12.95 5.13 -12.72
CA PHE A 521 -12.85 5.65 -14.08
C PHE A 521 -14.08 5.32 -14.93
N ARG A 522 -14.71 4.17 -14.65
CA ARG A 522 -16.10 3.81 -14.97
C ARG A 522 -17.07 4.98 -14.88
N GLY A 523 -17.26 5.45 -13.65
CA GLY A 523 -18.21 6.53 -13.33
C GLY A 523 -17.78 7.89 -13.90
N VAL A 524 -16.48 8.20 -13.85
CA VAL A 524 -15.94 9.45 -14.40
C VAL A 524 -16.21 9.57 -15.90
N ARG A 525 -16.12 8.48 -16.66
CA ARG A 525 -16.42 8.43 -18.10
C ARG A 525 -17.80 8.98 -18.44
N PHE A 526 -18.84 8.56 -17.71
CA PHE A 526 -20.22 9.05 -17.93
C PHE A 526 -20.33 10.56 -17.70
N ILE A 527 -19.65 11.09 -16.67
CA ILE A 527 -19.61 12.53 -16.38
C ILE A 527 -18.96 13.28 -17.55
N PHE A 528 -17.83 12.78 -18.07
CA PHE A 528 -17.15 13.39 -19.21
C PHE A 528 -17.99 13.35 -20.48
N THR A 529 -18.71 12.26 -20.73
CA THR A 529 -19.62 12.13 -21.88
C THR A 529 -20.76 13.15 -21.81
N LEU A 530 -21.33 13.39 -20.63
CA LEU A 530 -22.34 14.43 -20.41
C LEU A 530 -21.78 15.84 -20.61
N LEU A 531 -20.57 16.12 -20.10
CA LEU A 531 -19.90 17.41 -20.30
C LEU A 531 -19.58 17.66 -21.78
N ALA A 532 -19.16 16.64 -22.51
CA ALA A 532 -18.95 16.71 -23.95
C ALA A 532 -20.24 16.98 -24.73
N ALA A 533 -21.35 16.36 -24.32
CA ALA A 533 -22.64 16.59 -24.94
C ALA A 533 -23.16 18.02 -24.75
N GLY A 534 -22.91 18.62 -23.58
CA GLY A 534 -23.34 19.99 -23.28
C GLY A 534 -22.42 21.07 -23.84
N PHE A 535 -21.10 20.87 -23.80
CA PHE A 535 -20.11 21.91 -24.03
C PHE A 535 -18.95 21.51 -24.96
N GLY A 536 -19.02 20.36 -25.63
CA GLY A 536 -17.97 19.88 -26.52
C GLY A 536 -16.60 19.76 -25.84
N PHE A 537 -15.53 20.10 -26.55
CA PHE A 537 -14.16 20.06 -26.01
C PHE A 537 -13.93 20.99 -24.83
N PHE A 538 -14.68 22.10 -24.73
CA PHE A 538 -14.60 22.97 -23.56
C PHE A 538 -15.07 22.21 -22.30
N GLY A 539 -16.18 21.49 -22.39
CA GLY A 539 -16.69 20.65 -21.29
C GLY A 539 -15.71 19.56 -20.88
N VAL A 540 -15.14 18.85 -21.86
CA VAL A 540 -14.13 17.82 -21.61
C VAL A 540 -12.89 18.40 -20.94
N SER A 541 -12.40 19.55 -21.41
CA SER A 541 -11.22 20.22 -20.85
C SER A 541 -11.48 20.74 -19.43
N ALA A 542 -12.66 21.32 -19.17
CA ALA A 542 -13.08 21.75 -17.84
C ALA A 542 -13.22 20.55 -16.87
N GLY A 543 -13.79 19.44 -17.34
CA GLY A 543 -13.88 18.19 -16.59
C GLY A 543 -12.51 17.62 -16.23
N LEU A 544 -11.57 17.62 -17.18
CA LEU A 544 -10.19 17.21 -16.95
C LEU A 544 -9.49 18.10 -15.92
N PHE A 545 -9.67 19.41 -16.02
CA PHE A 545 -9.13 20.36 -15.04
C PHE A 545 -9.68 20.10 -13.63
N LEU A 546 -10.99 19.89 -13.49
CA LEU A 546 -11.64 19.56 -12.22
C LEU A 546 -11.12 18.24 -11.63
N LEU A 547 -11.01 17.20 -12.48
CA LEU A 547 -10.52 15.90 -12.08
C LEU A 547 -9.08 15.99 -11.56
N LEU A 548 -8.18 16.63 -12.31
CA LEU A 548 -6.78 16.78 -11.93
C LEU A 548 -6.62 17.60 -10.65
N THR A 549 -7.36 18.71 -10.52
CA THR A 549 -7.33 19.56 -9.31
C THR A 549 -7.77 18.76 -8.08
N THR A 550 -8.83 17.96 -8.22
CA THR A 550 -9.33 17.13 -7.12
C THR A 550 -8.34 16.02 -6.75
N MET A 551 -7.70 15.39 -7.74
CA MET A 551 -6.64 14.39 -7.52
C MET A 551 -5.40 15.00 -6.86
N CYS A 552 -5.05 16.25 -7.15
CA CYS A 552 -3.98 16.98 -6.47
C CYS A 552 -4.31 17.26 -4.99
N SER A 553 -5.57 17.54 -4.65
CA SER A 553 -5.96 17.85 -3.27
C SER A 553 -6.15 16.61 -2.41
N MET A 554 -6.48 15.46 -3.00
CA MET A 554 -6.70 14.22 -2.26
C MET A 554 -5.41 13.67 -1.66
N LYS A 555 -5.52 13.18 -0.43
CA LYS A 555 -4.45 12.51 0.30
C LYS A 555 -4.93 11.12 0.74
N SER A 556 -4.00 10.20 0.88
CA SER A 556 -4.18 8.92 1.55
C SER A 556 -3.23 8.91 2.73
N PHE A 557 -3.76 8.97 3.96
CA PHE A 557 -2.96 8.95 5.20
C PHE A 557 -1.81 9.96 5.16
N GLY A 558 -2.12 11.18 4.72
CA GLY A 558 -1.17 12.29 4.65
C GLY A 558 -0.26 12.32 3.42
N VAL A 559 -0.28 11.30 2.56
CA VAL A 559 0.46 11.29 1.29
C VAL A 559 -0.43 11.73 0.13
N PRO A 560 -0.02 12.74 -0.66
CA PRO A 560 -0.80 13.19 -1.82
C PRO A 560 -0.95 12.12 -2.89
N MET A 561 -2.16 11.96 -3.45
CA MET A 561 -2.46 10.90 -4.43
C MET A 561 -1.61 10.98 -5.70
N LEU A 562 -1.26 12.19 -6.16
CA LEU A 562 -0.43 12.42 -7.34
C LEU A 562 1.07 12.50 -7.04
N SER A 563 1.49 12.22 -5.81
CA SER A 563 2.91 12.12 -5.50
C SER A 563 3.55 10.97 -6.32
N PRO A 564 4.73 11.19 -6.93
CA PRO A 564 5.65 12.33 -6.79
C PRO A 564 5.55 13.38 -7.92
N ILE A 565 4.52 13.38 -8.75
CA ILE A 565 4.32 14.43 -9.77
C ILE A 565 3.88 15.74 -9.10
N GLY A 566 2.89 15.65 -8.22
CA GLY A 566 2.34 16.77 -7.48
C GLY A 566 2.04 16.34 -6.04
N PRO A 567 2.81 16.80 -5.03
CA PRO A 567 3.99 17.67 -5.09
C PRO A 567 5.21 16.95 -5.69
N ARG A 568 6.10 17.72 -6.31
CA ARG A 568 7.34 17.18 -6.89
C ARG A 568 8.31 16.80 -5.78
N THR A 569 8.42 15.50 -5.50
CA THR A 569 9.44 14.97 -4.58
C THR A 569 10.68 14.53 -5.38
N LYS A 570 11.70 13.98 -4.71
CA LYS A 570 12.78 13.29 -5.42
C LYS A 570 12.22 12.04 -6.09
N ALA A 571 11.70 12.21 -7.30
CA ALA A 571 11.11 11.12 -8.05
C ALA A 571 12.21 10.13 -8.45
N GLY A 572 12.14 8.93 -7.88
CA GLY A 572 12.85 7.77 -8.43
C GLY A 572 12.35 7.47 -9.86
N PRO A 573 13.10 6.66 -10.64
CA PRO A 573 12.76 6.35 -12.03
C PRO A 573 11.58 5.37 -12.15
N ASP A 574 10.60 5.39 -11.22
CA ASP A 574 9.55 4.38 -11.07
C ASP A 574 8.15 5.01 -11.05
N LEU A 575 7.79 5.70 -12.14
CA LEU A 575 6.49 6.36 -12.30
C LEU A 575 5.69 5.74 -13.43
N VAL A 576 5.87 6.24 -14.65
CA VAL A 576 5.27 5.71 -15.86
C VAL A 576 6.23 4.70 -16.47
N LEU A 577 7.49 5.09 -16.57
CA LEU A 577 8.60 4.21 -16.90
C LEU A 577 9.30 3.81 -15.62
N ARG A 578 9.88 2.61 -15.67
CA ARG A 578 10.65 1.97 -14.62
C ARG A 578 12.12 1.91 -15.01
N GLY A 579 13.00 2.35 -14.11
CA GLY A 579 14.43 2.08 -14.19
C GLY A 579 14.74 0.59 -13.99
N PRO A 580 15.97 0.13 -14.25
CA PRO A 580 16.36 -1.22 -13.87
C PRO A 580 16.42 -1.37 -12.34
N MET A 581 16.08 -2.56 -11.83
CA MET A 581 16.02 -2.80 -10.37
C MET A 581 17.32 -2.45 -9.65
N TRP A 582 18.48 -2.72 -10.25
CA TRP A 582 19.79 -2.47 -9.64
C TRP A 582 20.14 -0.99 -9.48
N SER A 583 19.40 -0.06 -10.11
CA SER A 583 19.62 1.39 -9.98
C SER A 583 18.59 2.07 -9.06
N MET A 584 17.64 1.33 -8.49
CA MET A 584 16.62 1.87 -7.57
C MET A 584 17.14 1.90 -6.14
N GLU A 585 17.99 2.88 -5.85
CA GLU A 585 18.74 2.97 -4.58
C GLU A 585 17.90 3.44 -3.39
N GLU A 586 16.96 4.36 -3.61
CA GLU A 586 16.19 5.01 -2.55
C GLU A 586 14.75 4.47 -2.49
N ARG A 587 14.17 4.47 -1.29
CA ARG A 587 12.73 4.24 -1.07
C ARG A 587 11.92 5.49 -1.49
N PRO A 588 10.59 5.37 -1.71
CA PRO A 588 9.77 6.52 -2.10
C PRO A 588 9.84 7.66 -1.08
N ASP A 589 10.27 8.84 -1.52
CA ASP A 589 10.45 10.05 -0.68
C ASP A 589 9.15 10.52 -0.01
N SER A 590 8.00 10.24 -0.64
CA SER A 590 6.68 10.63 -0.14
C SER A 590 6.25 9.91 1.14
N LEU A 591 6.92 8.82 1.51
CA LEU A 591 6.64 8.05 2.71
C LEU A 591 7.44 8.52 3.94
N ASP A 592 8.41 9.42 3.75
CA ASP A 592 9.38 9.87 4.77
C ASP A 592 9.82 8.74 5.71
N THR A 593 10.40 7.70 5.12
CA THR A 593 10.85 6.50 5.84
C THR A 593 12.04 6.79 6.74
N LEU A 594 12.16 6.05 7.85
CA LEU A 594 13.29 6.17 8.79
C LEU A 594 14.61 5.81 8.12
N ASP A 595 14.62 4.70 7.39
CA ASP A 595 15.70 4.34 6.47
C ASP A 595 15.29 4.66 5.03
N ARG A 596 16.02 5.57 4.39
CA ARG A 596 15.78 6.00 3.00
C ARG A 596 16.45 5.09 1.98
N GLN A 597 17.49 4.35 2.33
CA GLN A 597 18.26 3.56 1.38
C GLN A 597 17.69 2.15 1.25
N ARG A 598 17.17 1.83 0.06
CA ARG A 598 16.70 0.49 -0.27
C ARG A 598 17.84 -0.47 -0.54
N GLN A 599 18.87 -0.01 -1.24
CA GLN A 599 20.01 -0.83 -1.66
C GLN A 599 21.25 0.03 -1.88
N PRO A 600 22.47 -0.54 -1.80
CA PRO A 600 23.69 0.20 -2.03
C PRO A 600 23.80 0.70 -3.48
N ARG A 601 24.51 1.82 -3.67
CA ARG A 601 24.75 2.45 -4.99
C ARG A 601 25.29 1.52 -6.07
N VAL A 602 26.06 0.51 -5.66
CA VAL A 602 26.50 -0.57 -6.53
C VAL A 602 26.00 -1.89 -5.96
N SER A 603 24.76 -2.23 -6.29
CA SER A 603 24.14 -3.52 -5.94
C SER A 603 24.77 -4.70 -6.68
N ARG A 604 25.24 -4.49 -7.92
CA ARG A 604 25.92 -5.51 -8.73
C ARG A 604 27.40 -5.59 -8.38
N GLY A 605 27.71 -6.25 -7.26
CA GLY A 605 29.08 -6.36 -6.74
C GLY A 605 30.11 -6.89 -7.75
N TRP A 606 29.70 -7.76 -8.67
CA TRP A 606 30.57 -8.33 -9.73
C TRP A 606 30.97 -7.33 -10.83
N VAL A 607 30.34 -6.16 -10.92
CA VAL A 607 30.70 -5.10 -11.88
C VAL A 607 31.81 -4.21 -11.32
N LYS A 608 32.09 -4.28 -10.01
CA LYS A 608 33.24 -3.57 -9.45
C LYS A 608 34.51 -4.16 -10.08
N PRO A 609 35.43 -3.34 -10.59
CA PRO A 609 36.75 -3.85 -10.95
C PRO A 609 37.33 -4.53 -9.71
N LYS A 610 37.89 -5.73 -9.87
CA LYS A 610 38.68 -6.37 -8.82
C LYS A 610 39.74 -5.33 -8.39
N LYS A 611 39.83 -5.05 -7.10
CA LYS A 611 41.01 -4.40 -6.55
C LYS A 611 42.17 -5.41 -6.63
N GLU A 612 42.76 -5.56 -7.81
CA GLU A 612 44.14 -6.01 -7.95
C GLU A 612 44.98 -4.73 -8.08
N ASP A 613 46.09 -4.67 -7.34
CA ASP A 613 47.07 -3.56 -7.25
C ASP A 613 46.82 -2.39 -6.28
N GLN A 614 46.56 -2.66 -5.00
CA GLN A 614 46.95 -1.71 -3.93
C GLN A 614 48.04 -2.25 -2.98
N ASP A 615 48.47 -3.51 -3.15
CA ASP A 615 49.59 -4.08 -2.40
C ASP A 615 50.95 -3.93 -3.11
N ASN A 616 50.99 -3.29 -4.28
CA ASN A 616 52.23 -3.03 -5.05
C ASN A 616 52.81 -1.60 -4.89
N GLU A 617 52.21 -0.73 -4.05
CA GLU A 617 52.75 0.61 -3.77
C GLU A 617 53.59 0.69 -2.47
N GLN A 618 53.92 -0.46 -1.85
CA GLN A 618 54.94 -0.53 -0.79
C GLN A 618 56.34 -0.94 -1.29
N TYR A 619 56.51 -1.18 -2.60
CA TYR A 619 57.81 -1.46 -3.22
C TYR A 619 57.97 -0.74 -4.57
N ARG A 620 57.81 0.58 -4.59
CA ARG A 620 58.39 1.45 -5.62
C ARG A 620 58.93 2.74 -5.04
#